data_AF-A0A1F9QH46-F1
#
_entry.id   AF-A0A1F9QH46-F1
#
_cell.length_a   1.000
_cell.length_b   1.000
_cell.length_c   1.000
_cell.angle_alpha   90.00
_cell.angle_beta   90.00
_cell.angle_gamma   90.00
#
_symmetry.space_group_name_H-M   'P 1'
#
loop_
_entity.id
_entity.type
_entity.pdbx_description
1 polymer ?
#
loop_
_entity_poly.entity_id
_entity_poly.type
_entity_poly.pdbx_seq_one_letter_code
_entity_poly.pdbx_strand_id
1 'polypeptide(L)' 'MTFYQDLIIKATGVNRQDAEYIEDIMRNDIFHSTLDWQTRARLVRAAKTAAKLLAAYRSDPALAGYFPRA' A
#
# COMPACT_ATOMS: atom_id res chain seq x y z
N MET A 1 -8.16 3.86 11.61
CA MET A 1 -6.73 3.64 11.33
C MET A 1 -6.44 2.24 11.82
N THR A 2 -6.07 1.35 10.92
CA THR A 2 -5.79 -0.06 11.26
C THR A 2 -4.33 -0.18 11.73
N PHE A 3 -4.03 -1.24 12.49
CA PHE A 3 -2.65 -1.57 12.88
C PHE A 3 -1.71 -1.65 11.66
N TYR A 4 -2.21 -2.16 10.53
CA TYR A 4 -1.45 -2.26 9.29
C TYR A 4 -1.19 -0.91 8.64
N GLN A 5 -2.18 0.00 8.62
CA GLN A 5 -1.98 1.38 8.12
C GLN A 5 -0.89 2.10 8.92
N ASP A 6 -0.88 1.98 10.24
CA ASP A 6 0.17 2.57 11.07
C ASP A 6 1.56 2.00 10.74
N LEU A 7 1.67 0.69 10.52
CA LEU A 7 2.91 0.06 10.09
C LEU A 7 3.35 0.52 8.69
N ILE A 8 2.40 0.63 7.75
CA ILE A 8 2.65 1.09 6.38
C ILE A 8 3.15 2.52 6.40
N ILE A 9 2.50 3.42 7.14
CA ILE A 9 2.92 4.82 7.30
C ILE A 9 4.31 4.89 7.89
N LYS A 10 4.60 4.13 8.96
CA LYS A 10 5.95 4.09 9.55
C LYS A 10 7.00 3.55 8.57
N ALA A 11 6.63 2.62 7.70
CA ALA A 11 7.54 1.98 6.74
C ALA A 11 7.82 2.83 5.49
N THR A 12 6.89 3.69 5.11
CA THR A 12 6.89 4.39 3.81
C THR A 12 6.87 5.91 3.92
N GLY A 13 6.43 6.47 5.05
CA GLY A 13 6.32 7.91 5.29
C GLY A 13 5.10 8.57 4.64
N VAL A 14 4.14 7.79 4.13
CA VAL A 14 2.96 8.33 3.44
C VAL A 14 1.89 8.87 4.41
N ASN A 15 0.95 9.64 3.88
CA ASN A 15 -0.24 10.05 4.62
C ASN A 15 -1.23 8.88 4.79
N ARG A 16 -2.29 9.10 5.57
CA ARG A 16 -3.28 8.06 5.91
C ARG A 16 -4.06 7.54 4.70
N GLN A 17 -4.42 8.40 3.76
CA GLN A 17 -5.20 8.00 2.58
C GLN A 17 -4.35 7.14 1.63
N ASP A 18 -3.10 7.52 1.40
CA ASP A 18 -2.15 6.74 0.62
C ASP A 18 -1.83 5.39 1.29
N ALA A 19 -1.83 5.34 2.63
CA ALA A 19 -1.64 4.10 3.37
C ALA A 19 -2.80 3.10 3.16
N GLU A 20 -4.02 3.59 2.95
CA GLU A 20 -5.18 2.74 2.65
C GLU A 20 -5.05 2.12 1.25
N TYR A 21 -4.68 2.92 0.25
CA TYR A 21 -4.40 2.39 -1.09
C TYR A 21 -3.22 1.41 -1.10
N ILE A 22 -2.16 1.71 -0.36
CA ILE A 22 -1.02 0.80 -0.23
C ILE A 22 -1.43 -0.50 0.46
N GLU A 23 -2.26 -0.44 1.49
CA GLU A 23 -2.80 -1.64 2.14
C GLU A 23 -3.59 -2.49 1.16
N ASP A 24 -4.44 -1.87 0.34
CA ASP A 24 -5.23 -2.55 -0.68
C ASP A 24 -4.35 -3.23 -1.75
N ILE A 25 -3.39 -2.51 -2.31
CA ILE A 25 -2.41 -3.04 -3.27
C ILE A 25 -1.63 -4.21 -2.64
N MET A 26 -1.23 -4.10 -1.37
CA MET A 26 -0.53 -5.20 -0.69
C MET A 26 -1.40 -6.45 -0.61
N ARG A 27 -2.70 -6.31 -0.31
CA ARG A 27 -3.63 -7.43 -0.18
C ARG A 27 -3.98 -8.04 -1.53
N ASN A 28 -4.25 -7.20 -2.53
CA ASN A 28 -4.83 -7.63 -3.80
C ASN A 28 -3.80 -7.89 -4.90
N ASP A 29 -2.67 -7.18 -4.92
CA ASP A 29 -1.70 -7.27 -6.02
C ASP A 29 -0.38 -7.94 -5.62
N ILE A 30 0.00 -7.87 -4.33
CA ILE A 30 1.26 -8.44 -3.85
C ILE A 30 1.06 -9.80 -3.18
N PHE A 31 0.17 -9.87 -2.18
CA PHE A 31 0.00 -11.08 -1.38
C PHE A 31 -1.15 -11.96 -1.83
N HIS A 32 -2.14 -11.40 -2.53
CA HIS A 32 -3.42 -12.06 -2.83
C HIS A 32 -4.04 -12.72 -1.59
N SER A 33 -3.90 -12.06 -0.44
CA SER A 33 -4.27 -12.59 0.87
C SER A 33 -4.34 -11.50 1.93
N THR A 34 -4.72 -11.87 3.16
CA THR A 34 -4.67 -11.00 4.32
C THR A 34 -3.25 -10.83 4.86
N LEU A 35 -3.01 -9.72 5.58
CA LEU A 35 -1.67 -9.32 6.04
C LEU A 35 -1.19 -10.03 7.32
N ASP A 36 -2.06 -10.76 8.01
CA ASP A 36 -1.83 -11.37 9.33
C ASP A 36 -0.84 -12.54 9.32
N TRP A 37 -0.58 -13.17 8.18
CA TRP A 37 0.33 -14.31 8.09
C TRP A 37 1.75 -13.88 7.72
N GLN A 38 1.99 -12.57 7.54
CA GLN A 38 3.26 -12.04 7.08
C GLN A 38 4.15 -11.63 8.26
N THR A 39 5.44 -11.95 8.17
CA THR A 39 6.42 -11.39 9.12
C THR A 39 6.52 -9.88 8.94
N ARG A 40 6.84 -9.16 10.03
CA ARG A 40 7.00 -7.71 10.00
C ARG A 40 7.98 -7.23 8.92
N ALA A 41 9.08 -7.95 8.72
CA ALA A 41 10.06 -7.62 7.69
C ALA A 41 9.49 -7.75 6.26
N ARG A 42 8.69 -8.80 6.02
CA ARG A 42 8.03 -9.00 4.72
C ARG A 42 6.95 -7.94 4.47
N LEU A 43 6.22 -7.57 5.52
CA LEU A 43 5.23 -6.49 5.46
C LEU A 43 5.88 -5.15 5.09
N VAL A 44 6.98 -4.77 5.75
CA VAL A 44 7.72 -3.54 5.45
C VAL A 44 8.23 -3.52 4.00
N ARG A 45 8.76 -4.64 3.51
CA ARG A 45 9.22 -4.74 2.11
C ARG A 45 8.05 -4.57 1.14
N ALA A 46 6.95 -5.27 1.37
CA ALA A 46 5.75 -5.17 0.54
C ALA A 46 5.14 -3.77 0.55
N ALA A 47 5.09 -3.09 1.71
CA ALA A 47 4.61 -1.71 1.80
C ALA A 47 5.43 -0.75 0.92
N LYS A 48 6.76 -0.89 0.91
CA LYS A 48 7.64 -0.10 0.03
C LYS A 48 7.43 -0.43 -1.45
N THR A 49 7.17 -1.68 -1.79
CA THR A 49 6.86 -2.09 -3.16
C THR A 49 5.51 -1.53 -3.60
N ALA A 50 4.47 -1.66 -2.78
CA ALA A 50 3.14 -1.14 -3.03
C ALA A 50 3.14 0.40 -3.16
N ALA A 51 3.95 1.12 -2.38
CA ALA A 51 4.11 2.56 -2.56
C ALA A 51 4.64 2.94 -3.97
N LYS A 52 5.55 2.13 -4.53
CA LYS A 52 6.03 2.33 -5.91
C LYS A 52 4.96 1.98 -6.94
N LEU A 53 4.20 0.91 -6.71
CA LEU A 53 3.07 0.54 -7.57
C LEU A 53 1.99 1.61 -7.57
N LEU A 54 1.64 2.18 -6.41
CA LEU A 54 0.70 3.30 -6.31
C LEU A 54 1.14 4.49 -7.18
N ALA A 55 2.43 4.82 -7.22
CA ALA A 55 2.96 5.86 -8.09
C ALA A 55 2.81 5.51 -9.58
N ALA A 56 2.99 4.24 -9.94
CA ALA A 56 2.77 3.74 -11.30
C ALA A 56 1.30 3.78 -11.69
N TYR A 57 0.38 3.34 -10.82
CA TYR A 57 -1.07 3.37 -11.06
C TYR A 57 -1.59 4.79 -11.22
N ARG A 58 -1.05 5.75 -10.46
CA ARG A 58 -1.34 7.18 -10.63
C ARG A 58 -0.82 7.76 -11.94
N SER A 59 0.20 7.14 -12.54
CA SER A 59 0.76 7.57 -13.82
C SER A 59 0.04 6.92 -15.01
N ASP A 60 -0.72 5.84 -14.77
CA ASP A 60 -1.57 5.20 -15.77
C ASP A 60 -2.91 5.94 -15.88
N PRO A 61 -3.25 6.52 -17.05
CA PRO A 61 -4.52 7.23 -17.25
C PRO A 61 -5.77 6.38 -16.96
N ALA A 62 -5.70 5.07 -17.16
CA ALA A 62 -6.83 4.17 -16.92
C ALA A 62 -7.07 3.93 -15.43
N LEU A 63 -6.02 4.02 -14.61
CA LEU A 63 -6.07 3.71 -13.17
C LEU A 63 -6.03 4.96 -12.28
N ALA A 64 -5.56 6.10 -12.78
CA ALA A 64 -5.42 7.34 -12.01
C ALA A 64 -6.71 7.80 -11.32
N GLY A 65 -7.88 7.52 -11.94
CA GLY A 65 -9.19 7.83 -11.36
C GLY A 65 -9.54 7.03 -10.09
N TYR A 66 -8.96 5.85 -9.92
CA TYR A 66 -9.19 4.99 -8.75
C TYR A 66 -8.25 5.31 -7.58
N PHE A 67 -7.13 6.00 -7.84
CA PHE A 67 -6.11 6.32 -6.84
C PHE A 67 -5.84 7.83 -6.73
N PRO A 68 -6.85 8.65 -6.38
CA PRO A 68 -6.67 10.09 -6.25
C PRO A 68 -5.59 10.42 -5.21
N ARG A 69 -4.87 11.52 -5.44
CA ARG A 69 -3.92 12.04 -4.45
C ARG A 69 -4.68 12.67 -3.29
N ALA A 70 -4.19 12.41 -2.09
CA ALA A 70 -4.64 13.06 -0.86
C ALA A 70 -4.26 14.56 -0.85
#